data_AF-A0A7R8UG02-F1
#
_entry.id   AF-A0A7R8UG02-F1
#
_cell.length_a   1.000
_cell.length_b   1.000
_cell.length_c   1.000
_cell.angle_alpha   90.00
_cell.angle_beta   90.00
_cell.angle_gamma   90.00
#
_symmetry.space_group_name_H-M   'P 1'
#
loop_
_entity.id
_entity.type
_entity.pdbx_description
1 polymer ?
#
loop_
_entity_poly.entity_id
_entity_poly.type
_entity_poly.pdbx_seq_one_letter_code
_entity_poly.pdbx_strand_id
1 'polypeptide(L)'
;MVNFIIGFMMFVGQSFDLCAREVQTIMVKLDGRLGGARRKAMDVELSCKVSDEVDEIMSLWKSTYDIWMEGQAKFHYHNLALVSGCYWNTVLQLYHGFVAHTTDASNEDHTSFEEIFSAIAVFCELALFVIVTSSTGESAQKVRYQLERILDLPDVDDRLVQNVERHILASLLNEKRLTIYHLVKLDRTALLQLFSSTILYLTIVIQFHKNFR
;
A
#
# COMPACT_ATOMS: atom_id res chain seq x y z
N MET A 1 8.86 7.95 14.92
CA MET A 1 9.39 7.58 13.59
C MET A 1 8.38 6.76 12.79
N VAL A 2 7.75 5.73 13.36
CA VAL A 2 6.69 4.92 12.72
C VAL A 2 5.56 5.77 12.13
N ASN A 3 5.00 6.68 12.94
CA ASN A 3 3.94 7.61 12.50
C ASN A 3 4.35 8.49 11.30
N PHE A 4 5.64 8.82 11.17
CA PHE A 4 6.14 9.57 10.03
C PHE A 4 6.13 8.73 8.76
N ILE A 5 6.59 7.47 8.83
CA ILE A 5 6.60 6.56 7.68
C ILE A 5 5.16 6.26 7.24
N ILE A 6 4.25 6.00 8.19
CA ILE A 6 2.83 5.81 7.90
C ILE A 6 2.24 7.06 7.25
N GLY A 7 2.48 8.24 7.82
CA GLY A 7 2.02 9.51 7.25
C GLY A 7 2.55 9.78 5.85
N PHE A 8 3.83 9.48 5.60
CA PHE A 8 4.44 9.56 4.28
C PHE A 8 3.76 8.62 3.27
N MET A 9 3.55 7.35 3.63
CA MET A 9 2.90 6.39 2.74
C MET A 9 1.44 6.76 2.47
N MET A 10 0.71 7.29 3.47
CA MET A 10 -0.64 7.81 3.30
C MET A 10 -0.68 9.00 2.33
N PHE A 11 0.24 9.96 2.48
CA PHE A 11 0.36 11.10 1.58
C PHE A 11 0.59 10.65 0.13
N VAL A 12 1.58 9.77 -0.08
CA VAL A 12 1.87 9.20 -1.41
C VAL A 12 0.66 8.46 -1.98
N GLY A 13 -0.03 7.66 -1.17
CA GLY A 13 -1.23 6.93 -1.58
C GLY A 13 -2.36 7.87 -2.03
N GLN A 14 -2.59 8.95 -1.28
CA GLN A 14 -3.58 9.97 -1.64
C GLN A 14 -3.21 10.70 -2.93
N SER A 15 -1.93 10.98 -3.17
CA SER A 15 -1.46 11.56 -4.43
C SER A 15 -1.73 10.64 -5.62
N PHE A 16 -1.51 9.33 -5.48
CA PHE A 16 -1.88 8.36 -6.52
C PHE A 16 -3.40 8.28 -6.72
N ASP A 17 -4.19 8.26 -5.65
CA ASP A 17 -5.66 8.25 -5.75
C ASP A 17 -6.21 9.54 -6.39
N LEU A 18 -5.54 10.68 -6.21
CA LEU A 18 -5.87 11.92 -6.90
C LEU A 18 -5.58 11.79 -8.40
N CYS A 19 -4.37 11.33 -8.77
CA CYS A 19 -4.02 11.09 -10.17
C CYS A 19 -5.03 10.14 -10.83
N ALA A 20 -5.40 9.04 -10.18
CA ALA A 20 -6.35 8.07 -10.73
C ALA A 20 -7.74 8.69 -10.96
N ARG A 21 -8.19 9.57 -10.04
CA ARG A 21 -9.46 10.29 -10.18
C ARG A 21 -9.45 11.30 -11.32
N GLU A 22 -8.36 12.03 -11.48
CA GLU A 22 -8.21 12.98 -12.58
C GLU A 22 -8.17 12.26 -13.93
N VAL A 23 -7.40 11.18 -14.06
CA VAL A 23 -7.41 10.34 -15.28
C VAL A 23 -8.82 9.81 -15.57
N GLN A 24 -9.51 9.28 -14.56
CA GLN A 24 -10.88 8.77 -14.72
C GLN A 24 -11.86 9.89 -15.15
N THR A 25 -11.66 11.12 -14.66
CA THR A 25 -12.49 12.28 -15.04
C THR A 25 -12.26 12.65 -16.49
N ILE A 26 -10.99 12.67 -16.94
CA ILE A 26 -10.64 12.88 -18.35
C ILE A 26 -11.25 11.81 -19.24
N MET A 27 -11.16 10.55 -18.84
CA MET A 27 -11.76 9.45 -19.60
C MET A 27 -13.28 9.62 -19.77
N VAL A 28 -13.99 10.05 -18.74
CA VAL A 28 -15.44 10.32 -18.84
C VAL A 28 -15.72 11.49 -19.80
N LYS A 29 -14.88 12.53 -19.80
CA LYS A 29 -15.00 13.65 -20.78
C LYS A 29 -14.82 13.15 -22.23
N LEU A 30 -13.90 12.21 -22.44
CA LEU A 30 -13.63 11.58 -23.75
C LEU A 30 -14.79 10.66 -24.20
N ASP A 31 -15.21 9.73 -23.34
CA ASP A 31 -16.27 8.73 -23.64
C ASP A 31 -17.64 9.38 -23.94
N GLY A 32 -18.02 10.41 -23.17
CA GLY A 32 -19.34 11.04 -23.28
C GLY A 32 -19.61 11.79 -24.60
N ARG A 33 -18.65 11.86 -25.53
CA ARG A 33 -18.73 12.74 -26.70
C ARG A 33 -18.41 12.10 -28.06
N LEU A 34 -18.02 10.83 -28.10
CA LEU A 34 -17.78 10.03 -29.33
C LEU A 34 -19.06 9.63 -30.11
N GLY A 35 -20.22 10.21 -29.79
CA GLY A 35 -21.54 9.83 -30.33
C GLY A 35 -22.06 10.59 -31.56
N GLY A 36 -21.26 11.39 -32.28
CA GLY A 36 -21.82 12.17 -33.41
C GLY A 36 -20.82 12.71 -34.44
N ALA A 37 -21.02 12.34 -35.71
CA ALA A 37 -20.19 12.62 -36.88
C ALA A 37 -19.95 14.11 -37.26
N ARG A 38 -20.42 15.08 -36.47
CA ARG A 38 -20.38 16.52 -36.83
C ARG A 38 -19.24 17.30 -36.15
N ARG A 39 -18.30 16.63 -35.44
CA ARG A 39 -17.33 17.30 -34.55
C ARG A 39 -15.85 17.17 -34.89
N LYS A 40 -15.42 16.55 -36.00
CA LYS A 40 -13.98 16.26 -36.28
C LYS A 40 -12.98 17.40 -35.98
N ALA A 41 -13.27 18.66 -36.29
CA ALA A 41 -12.36 19.78 -35.96
C ALA A 41 -12.41 20.20 -34.48
N MET A 42 -13.60 20.11 -33.85
CA MET A 42 -13.81 20.33 -32.42
C MET A 42 -13.21 19.18 -31.59
N ASP A 43 -13.16 17.98 -32.16
CA ASP A 43 -12.57 16.78 -31.55
C ASP A 43 -11.04 16.86 -31.53
N VAL A 44 -10.40 17.47 -32.54
CA VAL A 44 -8.93 17.67 -32.57
C VAL A 44 -8.47 18.69 -31.51
N GLU A 45 -9.11 19.86 -31.40
CA GLU A 45 -8.74 20.85 -30.38
C GLU A 45 -8.96 20.31 -28.96
N LEU A 46 -10.02 19.52 -28.77
CA LEU A 46 -10.31 18.87 -27.49
C LEU A 46 -9.30 17.75 -27.19
N SER A 47 -8.92 16.96 -28.19
CA SER A 47 -7.89 15.92 -28.07
C SER A 47 -6.55 16.53 -27.65
N CYS A 48 -6.14 17.66 -28.25
CA CYS A 48 -4.93 18.36 -27.84
C CYS A 48 -5.01 18.86 -26.37
N LYS A 49 -6.12 19.49 -25.97
CA LYS A 49 -6.32 19.94 -24.58
C LYS A 49 -6.31 18.78 -23.58
N VAL A 50 -6.93 17.66 -23.95
CA VAL A 50 -6.93 16.45 -23.13
C VAL A 50 -5.53 15.83 -23.06
N SER A 51 -4.77 15.84 -24.16
CA SER A 51 -3.38 15.38 -24.16
C SER A 51 -2.53 16.20 -23.20
N ASP A 52 -2.72 17.52 -23.15
CA ASP A 52 -2.00 18.38 -22.21
C ASP A 52 -2.42 18.10 -20.75
N GLU A 53 -3.72 17.93 -20.47
CA GLU A 53 -4.22 17.54 -19.13
C GLU A 53 -3.63 16.17 -18.69
N VAL A 54 -3.57 15.20 -19.60
CA VAL A 54 -2.97 13.89 -19.30
C VAL A 54 -1.47 14.02 -19.05
N ASP A 55 -0.73 14.77 -19.88
CA ASP A 55 0.71 15.00 -19.70
C ASP A 55 1.03 15.61 -18.32
N GLU A 56 0.20 16.55 -17.83
CA GLU A 56 0.32 17.12 -16.49
C GLU A 56 0.12 16.07 -15.39
N ILE A 57 -0.93 15.25 -15.49
CA ILE A 57 -1.20 14.19 -14.51
C ILE A 57 -0.10 13.13 -14.53
N MET A 58 0.41 12.79 -15.71
CA MET A 58 1.50 11.83 -15.86
C MET A 58 2.80 12.36 -15.23
N SER A 59 3.09 13.65 -15.39
CA SER A 59 4.21 14.32 -14.72
C SER A 59 4.06 14.26 -13.19
N LEU A 60 2.86 14.54 -12.66
CA LEU A 60 2.57 14.44 -11.23
C LEU A 60 2.69 13.01 -10.71
N TRP A 61 2.15 12.03 -11.45
CA TRP A 61 2.25 10.62 -11.13
C TRP A 61 3.71 10.17 -11.08
N LYS A 62 4.51 10.55 -12.08
CA LYS A 62 5.94 10.23 -12.13
C LYS A 62 6.69 10.83 -10.94
N SER A 63 6.46 12.11 -10.64
CA SER A 63 7.07 12.77 -9.47
C SER A 63 6.70 12.06 -8.16
N THR A 64 5.41 11.72 -7.99
CA THR A 64 4.92 10.96 -6.82
C THR A 64 5.58 9.59 -6.73
N TYR A 65 5.74 8.92 -7.88
CA TYR A 65 6.37 7.61 -7.97
C TYR A 65 7.87 7.66 -7.65
N ASP A 66 8.59 8.65 -8.16
CA ASP A 66 10.01 8.84 -7.88
C ASP A 66 10.23 9.11 -6.38
N ILE A 67 9.40 9.97 -5.77
CA ILE A 67 9.40 10.22 -4.32
C ILE A 67 9.13 8.94 -3.54
N TRP A 68 8.14 8.16 -3.96
CA TRP A 68 7.80 6.90 -3.31
C TRP A 68 8.95 5.90 -3.36
N MET A 69 9.56 5.74 -4.53
CA MET A 69 10.70 4.84 -4.74
C MET A 69 11.93 5.27 -3.93
N GLU A 70 12.24 6.56 -3.89
CA GLU A 70 13.32 7.11 -3.08
C GLU A 70 13.05 6.90 -1.58
N GLY A 71 11.81 7.14 -1.14
CA GLY A 71 11.36 6.88 0.22
C GLY A 71 11.52 5.41 0.60
N GLN A 72 11.05 4.49 -0.25
CA GLN A 72 11.20 3.05 -0.04
C GLN A 72 12.67 2.63 0.06
N ALA A 73 13.55 3.20 -0.77
CA ALA A 73 14.99 2.94 -0.71
C ALA A 73 15.63 3.46 0.59
N LYS A 74 15.30 4.68 1.02
CA LYS A 74 15.85 5.29 2.26
C LYS A 74 15.34 4.61 3.53
N PHE A 75 14.05 4.26 3.57
CA PHE A 75 13.43 3.64 4.74
C PHE A 75 13.49 2.10 4.71
N HIS A 76 14.21 1.50 3.77
CA HIS A 76 14.23 0.06 3.57
C HIS A 76 14.57 -0.75 4.85
N TYR A 77 15.70 -0.43 5.48
CA TYR A 77 16.12 -1.07 6.73
C TYR A 77 15.18 -0.76 7.89
N HIS A 78 14.60 0.44 7.92
CA HIS A 78 13.63 0.83 8.94
C HIS A 78 12.32 0.05 8.81
N ASN A 79 11.84 -0.19 7.59
CA ASN A 79 10.64 -0.97 7.33
C ASN A 79 10.85 -2.43 7.76
N LEU A 80 12.03 -3.02 7.48
CA LEU A 80 12.36 -4.36 7.96
C LEU A 80 12.43 -4.40 9.51
N ALA A 81 13.13 -3.45 10.11
CA ALA A 81 13.26 -3.36 11.57
C ALA A 81 11.90 -3.16 12.25
N LEU A 82 11.01 -2.38 11.64
CA LEU A 82 9.64 -2.19 12.11
C LEU A 82 8.87 -3.52 12.07
N VAL A 83 8.82 -4.18 10.91
CA VAL A 83 8.02 -5.41 10.75
C VAL A 83 8.52 -6.52 11.67
N SER A 84 9.83 -6.76 11.66
CA SER A 84 10.44 -7.80 12.51
C SER A 84 10.36 -7.43 14.00
N GLY A 85 10.66 -6.18 14.36
CA GLY A 85 10.64 -5.70 15.73
C GLY A 85 9.24 -5.73 16.34
N CYS A 86 8.23 -5.20 15.65
CA CYS A 86 6.85 -5.24 16.13
C CYS A 86 6.35 -6.69 16.25
N TYR A 87 6.64 -7.55 15.28
CA TYR A 87 6.23 -8.96 15.34
C TYR A 87 6.84 -9.69 16.54
N TRP A 88 8.16 -9.62 16.70
CA TRP A 88 8.83 -10.28 17.84
C TRP A 88 8.40 -9.70 19.17
N ASN A 89 8.20 -8.39 19.26
CA ASN A 89 7.73 -7.75 20.49
C ASN A 89 6.31 -8.24 20.86
N THR A 90 5.39 -8.32 19.89
CA THR A 90 4.06 -8.90 20.12
C THR A 90 4.16 -10.35 20.64
N VAL A 91 4.97 -11.20 19.99
CA VAL A 91 5.13 -12.61 20.40
C VAL A 91 5.70 -12.73 21.83
N LEU A 92 6.69 -11.92 22.17
CA LEU A 92 7.32 -11.92 23.50
C LEU A 92 6.38 -11.37 24.58
N GLN A 93 5.71 -10.24 24.34
CA GLN A 93 4.77 -9.66 25.29
C GLN A 93 3.57 -10.58 25.54
N LEU A 94 3.07 -11.27 24.49
CA LEU A 94 2.04 -12.30 24.67
C LEU A 94 2.56 -13.47 25.50
N TYR A 95 3.79 -13.93 25.25
CA TYR A 95 4.39 -14.98 26.09
C TYR A 95 4.48 -14.56 27.56
N HIS A 96 5.01 -13.37 27.84
CA HIS A 96 5.13 -12.85 29.19
C HIS A 96 3.75 -12.70 29.84
N GLY A 97 2.77 -12.10 29.15
CA GLY A 97 1.43 -11.92 29.69
C GLY A 97 0.74 -13.24 30.02
N PHE A 98 0.90 -14.28 29.19
CA PHE A 98 0.29 -15.60 29.44
C PHE A 98 1.06 -16.45 30.45
N VAL A 99 2.40 -16.41 30.46
CA VAL A 99 3.20 -17.19 31.41
C VAL A 99 3.20 -16.54 32.79
N ALA A 100 3.40 -15.23 32.90
CA ALA A 100 3.41 -14.52 34.17
C ALA A 100 2.07 -14.67 34.91
N HIS A 101 0.94 -14.56 34.20
CA HIS A 101 -0.39 -14.78 34.79
C HIS A 101 -0.60 -16.21 35.28
N THR A 102 0.08 -17.19 34.67
CA THR A 102 -0.10 -18.60 35.01
C THR A 102 0.93 -19.14 35.99
N THR A 103 2.08 -18.51 36.18
CA THR A 103 3.10 -18.93 37.16
C THR A 103 3.00 -18.22 38.51
N ASP A 104 2.60 -16.95 38.56
CA ASP A 104 2.50 -16.18 39.80
C ASP A 104 1.05 -16.03 40.25
N ALA A 105 0.61 -16.89 41.16
CA ALA A 105 -0.71 -16.79 41.80
C ALA A 105 -0.82 -15.63 42.82
N SER A 106 0.24 -14.80 42.96
CA SER A 106 0.36 -13.78 44.00
C SER A 106 0.68 -12.36 43.51
N ASN A 107 0.87 -12.15 42.20
CA ASN A 107 1.10 -10.81 41.65
C ASN A 107 -0.16 -10.29 40.99
N GLU A 108 -0.47 -9.02 41.26
CA GLU A 108 -1.69 -8.31 40.86
C GLU A 108 -2.02 -8.50 39.37
N ASP A 109 -3.25 -8.93 39.08
CA ASP A 109 -3.76 -9.19 37.71
C ASP A 109 -3.51 -8.04 36.72
N HIS A 110 -3.26 -6.82 37.20
CA HIS A 110 -3.08 -5.64 36.36
C HIS A 110 -1.87 -5.74 35.40
N THR A 111 -0.74 -6.30 35.83
CA THR A 111 0.49 -6.31 35.00
C THR A 111 0.38 -7.26 33.80
N SER A 112 -0.32 -8.40 33.95
CA SER A 112 -0.52 -9.36 32.85
C SER A 112 -1.48 -8.81 31.79
N PHE A 113 -2.54 -8.10 32.20
CA PHE A 113 -3.44 -7.42 31.27
C PHE A 113 -2.73 -6.29 30.52
N GLU A 114 -1.89 -5.48 31.19
CA GLU A 114 -1.12 -4.42 30.55
C GLU A 114 -0.20 -4.94 29.44
N GLU A 115 0.47 -6.07 29.65
CA GLU A 115 1.31 -6.69 28.62
C GLU A 115 0.51 -7.20 27.42
N ILE A 116 -0.66 -7.80 27.65
CA ILE A 116 -1.55 -8.25 26.57
C ILE A 116 -2.07 -7.07 25.75
N PHE A 117 -2.54 -5.99 26.41
CA PHE A 117 -2.99 -4.79 25.72
C PHE A 117 -1.86 -4.09 24.95
N SER A 118 -0.65 -4.06 25.53
CA SER A 118 0.54 -3.55 24.85
C SER A 118 0.84 -4.36 23.59
N ALA A 119 0.80 -5.70 23.67
CA ALA A 119 1.03 -6.57 22.52
C ALA A 119 0.01 -6.36 21.39
N ILE A 120 -1.26 -6.18 21.74
CA ILE A 120 -2.34 -5.87 20.78
C ILE A 120 -2.08 -4.51 20.13
N ALA A 121 -1.70 -3.49 20.90
CA ALA A 121 -1.42 -2.15 20.37
C ALA A 121 -0.25 -2.19 19.36
N VAL A 122 0.85 -2.86 19.71
CA VAL A 122 2.02 -3.04 18.82
C VAL A 122 1.63 -3.81 17.55
N PHE A 123 0.80 -4.84 17.67
CA PHE A 123 0.30 -5.58 16.51
C PHE A 123 -0.59 -4.73 15.61
N CYS A 124 -1.44 -3.87 16.18
CA CYS A 124 -2.26 -2.91 15.44
C CYS A 124 -1.42 -1.89 14.68
N GLU A 125 -0.31 -1.40 15.25
CA GLU A 125 0.64 -0.52 14.53
C GLU A 125 1.26 -1.23 13.33
N LEU A 126 1.68 -2.49 13.50
CA LEU A 126 2.19 -3.33 12.41
C LEU A 126 1.12 -3.53 11.32
N ALA A 127 -0.11 -3.86 11.72
CA ALA A 127 -1.22 -4.04 10.80
C ALA A 127 -1.51 -2.78 10.00
N LEU A 128 -1.56 -1.62 10.68
CA LEU A 128 -1.77 -0.33 10.04
C LEU A 128 -0.67 -0.03 9.02
N PHE A 129 0.59 -0.26 9.37
CA PHE A 129 1.72 -0.07 8.47
C PHE A 129 1.61 -0.94 7.21
N VAL A 130 1.26 -2.22 7.37
CA VAL A 130 1.08 -3.15 6.23
C VAL A 130 -0.11 -2.72 5.36
N ILE A 131 -1.24 -2.36 5.97
CA ILE A 131 -2.44 -1.90 5.24
C ILE A 131 -2.14 -0.65 4.43
N VAL A 132 -1.52 0.37 5.04
CA VAL A 132 -1.21 1.62 4.35
C VAL A 132 -0.24 1.37 3.20
N THR A 133 0.83 0.59 3.44
CA THR A 133 1.82 0.27 2.39
C THR A 133 1.18 -0.50 1.22
N SER A 134 0.33 -1.48 1.53
CA SER A 134 -0.44 -2.24 0.52
C SER A 134 -1.39 -1.33 -0.25
N SER A 135 -2.14 -0.47 0.44
CA SER A 135 -3.09 0.46 -0.17
C SER A 135 -2.39 1.47 -1.08
N THR A 136 -1.23 2.00 -0.69
CA THR A 136 -0.45 2.90 -1.55
C THR A 136 -0.03 2.21 -2.84
N GLY A 137 0.37 0.94 -2.76
CA GLY A 137 0.67 0.13 -3.94
C GLY A 137 -0.53 -0.14 -4.83
N GLU A 138 -1.68 -0.49 -4.22
CA GLU A 138 -2.96 -0.66 -4.93
C GLU A 138 -3.36 0.66 -5.63
N SER A 139 -3.20 1.82 -4.99
CA SER A 139 -3.49 3.14 -5.57
C SER A 139 -2.57 3.47 -6.76
N ALA A 140 -1.28 3.14 -6.68
CA ALA A 140 -0.37 3.28 -7.81
C ALA A 140 -0.80 2.42 -9.01
N GLN A 141 -1.26 1.18 -8.77
CA GLN A 141 -1.79 0.28 -9.79
C GLN A 141 -3.09 0.81 -10.41
N LYS A 142 -3.97 1.45 -9.64
CA LYS A 142 -5.20 2.05 -10.18
C LYS A 142 -4.91 3.11 -11.23
N VAL A 143 -3.93 3.99 -11.01
CA VAL A 143 -3.55 5.01 -12.02
C VAL A 143 -3.14 4.32 -13.31
N ARG A 144 -2.30 3.29 -13.22
CA ARG A 144 -1.85 2.51 -14.37
C ARG A 144 -3.02 1.88 -15.12
N TYR A 145 -3.96 1.24 -14.42
CA TYR A 145 -5.15 0.64 -15.05
C TYR A 145 -5.99 1.69 -15.81
N GLN A 146 -6.15 2.89 -15.25
CA GLN A 146 -6.87 3.97 -15.93
C GLN A 146 -6.11 4.48 -17.15
N LEU A 147 -4.78 4.58 -17.08
CA LEU A 147 -3.94 4.92 -18.23
C LEU A 147 -4.02 3.86 -19.33
N GLU A 148 -4.00 2.57 -18.98
CA GLU A 148 -4.18 1.47 -19.94
C GLU A 148 -5.51 1.59 -20.70
N ARG A 149 -6.60 1.98 -20.01
CA ARG A 149 -7.90 2.21 -20.65
C ARG A 149 -7.94 3.42 -21.60
N ILE A 150 -7.05 4.40 -21.46
CA ILE A 150 -6.95 5.49 -22.44
C ILE A 150 -6.49 4.94 -23.80
N LEU A 151 -5.63 3.93 -23.80
CA LEU A 151 -5.14 3.29 -25.02
C LEU A 151 -6.26 2.56 -25.80
N ASP A 152 -7.33 2.14 -25.10
CA ASP A 152 -8.46 1.44 -25.69
C ASP A 152 -9.50 2.39 -26.32
N LEU A 153 -9.36 3.71 -26.15
CA LEU A 153 -10.30 4.68 -26.71
C LEU A 153 -10.07 4.86 -28.22
N PRO A 154 -11.14 4.95 -29.04
CA PRO A 154 -11.01 5.22 -30.47
C PRO A 154 -10.61 6.68 -30.72
N ASP A 155 -9.87 6.92 -31.81
CA ASP A 155 -9.46 8.26 -32.29
C ASP A 155 -8.62 9.08 -31.29
N VAL A 156 -7.83 8.41 -30.44
CA VAL A 156 -6.83 9.05 -29.57
C VAL A 156 -5.59 9.44 -30.37
N ASP A 157 -4.99 10.59 -30.04
CA ASP A 157 -3.76 11.09 -30.66
C ASP A 157 -2.58 10.12 -30.45
N ASP A 158 -1.82 9.82 -31.51
CA ASP A 158 -0.60 9.01 -31.48
C ASP A 158 0.43 9.51 -30.45
N ARG A 159 0.50 10.84 -30.24
CA ARG A 159 1.36 11.43 -29.21
C ARG A 159 0.94 10.97 -27.80
N LEU A 160 -0.36 10.98 -27.53
CA LEU A 160 -0.92 10.58 -26.24
C LEU A 160 -0.71 9.08 -26.02
N VAL A 161 -0.92 8.25 -27.04
CA VAL A 161 -0.62 6.81 -27.01
C VAL A 161 0.85 6.56 -26.64
N GLN A 162 1.80 7.17 -27.34
CA GLN A 162 3.23 7.00 -27.06
C GLN A 162 3.63 7.46 -25.65
N ASN A 163 3.02 8.56 -25.17
CA ASN A 163 3.28 9.05 -23.82
C ASN A 163 2.76 8.06 -22.77
N VAL A 164 1.53 7.59 -22.92
CA VAL A 164 0.90 6.60 -22.03
C VAL A 164 1.68 5.29 -21.98
N GLU A 165 2.04 4.73 -23.13
CA GLU A 165 2.85 3.50 -23.23
C GLU A 165 4.19 3.63 -22.52
N ARG A 166 4.91 4.75 -22.73
CA ARG A 166 6.20 5.00 -22.08
C ARG A 166 6.09 4.98 -20.56
N HIS A 167 5.00 5.49 -20.00
CA HIS A 167 4.80 5.53 -18.56
C HIS A 167 4.33 4.19 -17.98
N ILE A 168 3.48 3.45 -18.70
CA ILE A 168 3.09 2.08 -18.31
C ILE A 168 4.35 1.19 -18.25
N LEU A 169 5.23 1.28 -19.25
CA LEU A 169 6.52 0.58 -19.27
C LEU A 169 7.42 0.98 -18.09
N ALA A 170 7.54 2.28 -17.79
CA ALA A 170 8.31 2.76 -16.64
C ALA A 170 7.75 2.25 -15.30
N SER A 171 6.41 2.17 -15.18
CA SER A 171 5.73 1.61 -14.01
C SER A 171 6.05 0.12 -13.82
N LEU A 172 5.89 -0.67 -14.90
CA LEU A 172 6.11 -2.12 -14.92
C LEU A 172 7.53 -2.53 -14.50
N LEU A 173 8.55 -1.78 -14.95
CA LEU A 173 9.95 -2.05 -14.61
C LEU A 173 10.24 -1.81 -13.13
N ASN A 174 9.52 -0.87 -12.50
CA ASN A 174 9.77 -0.48 -11.12
C ASN A 174 8.85 -1.18 -10.11
N GLU A 175 7.68 -1.69 -10.53
CA GLU A 175 6.74 -2.46 -9.71
C GLU A 175 7.39 -3.68 -9.03
N LYS A 176 8.40 -4.28 -9.67
CA LYS A 176 9.19 -5.39 -9.09
C LYS A 176 9.94 -5.03 -7.79
N ARG A 177 10.09 -3.74 -7.46
CA ARG A 177 10.89 -3.26 -6.34
C ARG A 177 10.10 -3.10 -5.02
N LEU A 178 8.78 -3.29 -5.03
CA LEU A 178 7.89 -3.15 -3.85
C LEU A 178 7.86 -4.38 -2.93
N THR A 179 8.99 -5.05 -2.78
CA THR A 179 9.14 -6.17 -1.85
C THR A 179 10.12 -5.75 -0.76
N ILE A 180 9.78 -5.99 0.51
CA ILE A 180 10.78 -5.89 1.56
C ILE A 180 11.80 -7.00 1.31
N TYR A 181 13.03 -6.60 1.00
CA TYR A 181 14.16 -7.47 0.69
C TYR A 181 13.96 -8.49 -0.45
N HIS A 182 12.98 -8.32 -1.35
CA HIS A 182 12.57 -9.40 -2.27
C HIS A 182 12.12 -10.69 -1.57
N LEU A 183 11.95 -10.67 -0.24
CA LEU A 183 11.63 -11.83 0.60
C LEU A 183 10.13 -11.89 0.91
N VAL A 184 9.52 -10.74 1.24
CA VAL A 184 8.11 -10.66 1.61
C VAL A 184 7.46 -9.46 0.94
N LYS A 185 6.36 -9.74 0.23
CA LYS A 185 5.45 -8.69 -0.24
C LYS A 185 4.59 -8.28 0.95
N LEU A 186 4.70 -7.02 1.39
CA LEU A 186 3.83 -6.49 2.44
C LEU A 186 2.46 -6.20 1.87
N ASP A 187 1.63 -7.23 1.82
CA ASP A 187 0.23 -7.13 1.45
C ASP A 187 -0.66 -7.72 2.55
N ARG A 188 -1.98 -7.72 2.29
CA ARG A 188 -2.97 -8.25 3.23
C ARG A 188 -2.77 -9.75 3.49
N THR A 189 -2.17 -10.49 2.56
CA THR A 189 -1.85 -11.91 2.74
C THR A 189 -0.71 -12.08 3.75
N ALA A 190 0.33 -11.26 3.69
CA ALA A 190 1.38 -11.24 4.71
C ALA A 190 0.81 -10.89 6.10
N LEU A 191 -0.11 -9.93 6.19
CA LEU A 191 -0.77 -9.60 7.45
C LEU A 191 -1.56 -10.78 8.02
N LEU A 192 -2.32 -11.50 7.18
CA LEU A 192 -3.03 -12.71 7.58
C LEU A 192 -2.08 -13.79 8.08
N GLN A 193 -0.94 -14.00 7.41
CA GLN A 193 0.09 -14.96 7.85
C GLN A 193 0.69 -14.59 9.22
N LEU A 194 0.94 -13.31 9.46
CA LEU A 194 1.42 -12.81 10.76
C LEU A 194 0.37 -13.02 11.86
N PHE A 195 -0.90 -12.74 11.56
CA PHE A 195 -2.00 -12.97 12.49
C PHE A 195 -2.18 -14.47 12.81
N SER A 196 -2.24 -15.31 11.78
CA SER A 196 -2.39 -16.76 11.94
C SER A 196 -1.21 -17.38 12.70
N SER A 197 0.03 -16.96 12.42
CA SER A 197 1.19 -17.45 13.17
C SER A 197 1.17 -17.02 14.63
N THR A 198 0.67 -15.81 14.93
CA THR A 198 0.50 -15.32 16.30
C THR A 198 -0.55 -16.14 17.06
N ILE A 199 -1.70 -16.43 16.46
CA ILE A 199 -2.73 -17.31 17.05
C ILE A 199 -2.21 -18.73 17.26
N LEU A 200 -1.51 -19.28 16.27
CA LEU A 200 -0.92 -20.61 16.38
C LEU A 200 0.09 -20.67 17.53
N TYR A 201 0.97 -19.67 17.62
CA TYR A 201 1.91 -19.52 18.72
C TYR A 201 1.20 -19.48 20.08
N LEU A 202 0.20 -18.62 20.23
CA LEU A 202 -0.61 -18.54 21.44
C LEU A 202 -1.25 -19.88 21.80
N THR A 203 -1.80 -20.58 20.81
CA THR A 203 -2.41 -21.90 21.00
C THR A 203 -1.39 -22.90 21.52
N ILE A 204 -0.18 -22.94 20.92
CA ILE A 204 0.93 -23.79 21.35
C ILE A 204 1.32 -23.46 22.79
N VAL A 205 1.55 -22.18 23.12
CA VAL A 205 1.94 -21.74 24.47
C VAL A 205 0.91 -22.17 25.51
N ILE A 206 -0.39 -21.96 25.25
CA ILE A 206 -1.48 -22.35 26.15
C ILE A 206 -1.53 -23.87 26.33
N GLN A 207 -1.41 -24.64 25.25
CA GLN A 207 -1.47 -26.11 25.30
C GLN A 207 -0.29 -26.71 26.05
N PHE A 208 0.93 -26.25 25.78
CA PHE A 208 2.11 -26.71 26.51
C PHE A 208 2.03 -26.33 27.99
N HIS A 209 1.59 -25.12 28.32
CA HIS A 209 1.42 -24.73 29.72
C HIS A 209 0.40 -25.64 30.45
N LYS A 210 -0.76 -25.93 29.82
CA LYS A 210 -1.77 -26.83 30.40
C LYS A 210 -1.28 -28.26 30.62
N ASN A 211 -0.37 -28.75 29.79
CA ASN A 211 0.15 -30.12 29.87
C ASN A 211 1.33 -30.27 30.85
N PHE A 212 1.94 -29.16 31.31
CA PHE A 212 3.05 -29.16 32.28
C PHE A 212 2.61 -28.79 33.72
N ARG A 213 1.30 -28.61 33.95
CA ARG A 213 0.67 -28.58 35.28
C ARG A 213 -0.02 -29.92 35.55
#